data_AF-A0A2E0V339-F1
#
_entry.id   AF-A0A2E0V339-F1
#
_cell.length_a   1.000
_cell.length_b   1.000
_cell.length_c   1.000
_cell.angle_alpha   90.00
_cell.angle_beta   90.00
_cell.angle_gamma   90.00
#
_symmetry.space_group_name_H-M   'P 1'
#
loop_
_entity.id
_entity.type
_entity.pdbx_description
1 polymer ?
#
loop_
_entity_poly.entity_id
_entity_poly.type
_entity_poly.pdbx_seq_one_letter_code
_entity_poly.pdbx_strand_id
1 'polypeptide(L)'
;MRRSVKEVLSSKEAANDVVVAGWVRTRRDSKEFSFLEVNDGSCLGSLQVVADAGINGYEDIQAMTTGASIKAKGNLVPSPGEGQKWEMQATSLELVGTAAEDYPLQKKRHGPEFLREIAHLRPRTNLFGAVFRTRSRLAQAVHRFYGERDFVYVHTPIITANDCEGAGEMFGLTTPSDSLSEGESFFGKAAHLTVSGQLEGETFACALSNIYTFGPTFRAENSHTSRHAAEFWMIEPEMAFCNLEGDMDLAEEFVKELTLGILNGPADDFGLFSKFVDRDLEKRLRNIAECPFARISYTE
;
A
#
# COMPACT_ATOMS: atom_id res chain seq x y z
N MET A 1 -17.46 7.36 20.01
CA MET A 1 -16.37 7.47 19.00
C MET A 1 -16.33 6.16 18.22
N ARG A 2 -16.14 6.21 16.89
CA ARG A 2 -16.01 5.00 16.05
C ARG A 2 -14.70 4.27 16.38
N ARG A 3 -14.72 2.94 16.37
CA ARG A 3 -13.53 2.08 16.39
C ARG A 3 -13.27 1.47 15.01
N SER A 4 -12.00 1.23 14.69
CA SER A 4 -11.65 0.51 13.45
C SER A 4 -11.97 -0.99 13.58
N VAL A 5 -12.18 -1.68 12.46
CA VAL A 5 -12.39 -3.13 12.47
C VAL A 5 -11.17 -3.85 13.07
N LYS A 6 -9.95 -3.38 12.78
CA LYS A 6 -8.71 -3.90 13.37
C LYS A 6 -8.68 -3.79 14.90
N GLU A 7 -9.10 -2.65 15.46
CA GLU A 7 -9.19 -2.48 16.93
C GLU A 7 -10.23 -3.41 17.55
N VAL A 8 -11.38 -3.55 16.90
CA VAL A 8 -12.46 -4.41 17.39
C VAL A 8 -12.04 -5.88 17.37
N LEU A 9 -11.45 -6.36 16.27
CA LEU A 9 -10.99 -7.74 16.17
C LEU A 9 -9.82 -8.05 17.11
N SER A 10 -8.97 -7.07 17.42
CA SER A 10 -7.86 -7.22 18.36
C SER A 10 -8.26 -7.02 19.84
N SER A 11 -9.53 -6.73 20.12
CA SER A 11 -10.01 -6.52 21.49
C SER A 11 -9.79 -7.77 22.35
N LYS A 12 -9.35 -7.55 23.60
CA LYS A 12 -9.09 -8.62 24.57
C LYS A 12 -10.37 -9.11 25.24
N GLU A 13 -11.34 -8.20 25.40
CA GLU A 13 -12.58 -8.39 26.15
C GLU A 13 -13.79 -7.95 25.32
N ALA A 14 -14.97 -8.41 25.76
CA ALA A 14 -16.25 -7.95 25.23
C ALA A 14 -16.45 -6.45 25.52
N ALA A 15 -17.26 -5.79 24.71
CA ALA A 15 -17.51 -4.36 24.86
C ALA A 15 -18.92 -4.00 24.40
N ASN A 16 -19.60 -3.14 25.17
CA ASN A 16 -20.92 -2.65 24.82
C ASN A 16 -20.84 -1.32 24.04
N ASP A 17 -21.89 -1.00 23.30
CA ASP A 17 -22.05 0.27 22.58
C ASP A 17 -20.88 0.61 21.62
N VAL A 18 -20.27 -0.41 21.01
CA VAL A 18 -19.22 -0.25 20.01
C VAL A 18 -19.83 0.24 18.71
N VAL A 19 -19.22 1.26 18.11
CA VAL A 19 -19.61 1.80 16.80
C VAL A 19 -18.52 1.48 15.79
N VAL A 20 -18.88 0.80 14.71
CA VAL A 20 -18.03 0.55 13.54
C VAL A 20 -18.66 1.14 12.29
N ALA A 21 -17.83 1.51 11.32
CA ALA A 21 -18.30 1.91 9.99
C ALA A 21 -17.35 1.36 8.94
N GLY A 22 -17.89 0.95 7.80
CA GLY A 22 -17.13 0.31 6.74
C GLY A 22 -18.03 -0.09 5.58
N TRP A 23 -17.50 -0.96 4.72
CA TRP A 23 -18.21 -1.47 3.55
C TRP A 23 -18.61 -2.92 3.75
N VAL A 24 -19.83 -3.24 3.31
CA VAL A 24 -20.35 -4.60 3.32
C VAL A 24 -19.59 -5.43 2.30
N ARG A 25 -18.96 -6.50 2.77
CA ARG A 25 -18.31 -7.53 1.95
C ARG A 25 -19.31 -8.55 1.43
N THR A 26 -20.15 -9.01 2.34
CA THR A 26 -21.17 -10.01 2.08
C THR A 26 -22.33 -9.79 3.04
N ARG A 27 -23.53 -10.12 2.57
CA ARG A 27 -24.74 -10.19 3.38
C ARG A 27 -25.33 -11.59 3.24
N ARG A 28 -25.80 -12.17 4.35
CA ARG A 28 -26.58 -13.41 4.37
C ARG A 28 -27.81 -13.20 5.22
N ASP A 29 -28.97 -13.43 4.63
CA ASP A 29 -30.26 -13.20 5.28
C ASP A 29 -30.81 -14.51 5.86
N SER A 30 -31.35 -14.45 7.07
CA SER A 30 -32.20 -15.48 7.70
C SER A 30 -33.62 -14.93 7.85
N LYS A 31 -34.54 -15.74 8.39
CA LYS A 31 -35.91 -15.29 8.65
C LYS A 31 -35.99 -14.22 9.73
N GLU A 32 -35.12 -14.30 10.74
CA GLU A 32 -35.20 -13.48 11.96
C GLU A 32 -34.08 -12.43 12.07
N PHE A 33 -32.99 -12.62 11.33
CA PHE A 33 -31.80 -11.77 11.41
C PHE A 33 -30.99 -11.84 10.10
N SER A 34 -30.06 -10.90 9.92
CA SER A 34 -29.10 -10.87 8.82
C SER A 34 -27.67 -10.82 9.35
N PHE A 35 -26.76 -11.52 8.66
CA PHE A 35 -25.33 -11.42 8.86
C PHE A 35 -24.72 -10.49 7.83
N LEU A 36 -23.99 -9.48 8.29
CA LEU A 36 -23.19 -8.57 7.47
C LEU A 36 -21.71 -8.79 7.81
N GLU A 37 -20.88 -9.05 6.80
CA GLU A 37 -19.44 -8.96 6.95
C GLU A 37 -18.99 -7.55 6.61
N VAL A 38 -18.47 -6.80 7.59
CA VAL A 38 -18.08 -5.40 7.42
C VAL A 38 -16.57 -5.28 7.48
N ASN A 39 -15.98 -4.62 6.48
CA ASN A 39 -14.55 -4.32 6.46
C ASN A 39 -14.33 -2.83 6.17
N ASP A 40 -13.37 -2.23 6.84
CA ASP A 40 -13.03 -0.82 6.69
C ASP A 40 -11.62 -0.59 6.13
N GLY A 41 -10.95 -1.65 5.68
CA GLY A 41 -9.60 -1.61 5.12
C GLY A 41 -8.47 -1.57 6.15
N SER A 42 -8.77 -1.39 7.45
CA SER A 42 -7.74 -1.30 8.51
C SER A 42 -6.94 -2.59 8.71
N CYS A 43 -7.54 -3.74 8.38
CA CYS A 43 -6.91 -5.06 8.35
C CYS A 43 -7.53 -5.92 7.24
N LEU A 44 -6.99 -7.13 7.06
CA LEU A 44 -7.57 -8.11 6.14
C LEU A 44 -8.93 -8.64 6.63
N GLY A 45 -9.04 -8.91 7.94
CA GLY A 45 -10.26 -9.46 8.53
C GLY A 45 -11.47 -8.54 8.44
N SER A 46 -12.66 -9.14 8.39
CA SER A 46 -13.95 -8.46 8.46
C SER A 46 -14.58 -8.72 9.82
N LEU A 47 -15.36 -7.76 10.32
CA LEU A 47 -16.22 -7.97 11.49
C LEU A 47 -17.55 -8.56 11.04
N GLN A 48 -17.96 -9.67 11.65
CA GLN A 48 -19.33 -10.16 11.52
C GLN A 48 -20.25 -9.29 12.38
N VAL A 49 -21.27 -8.71 11.75
CA VAL A 49 -22.34 -7.95 12.39
C VAL A 49 -23.62 -8.76 12.23
N VAL A 50 -24.23 -9.15 13.34
CA VAL A 50 -25.52 -9.83 13.42
C VAL A 50 -26.58 -8.77 13.69
N ALA A 51 -27.57 -8.67 12.82
CA ALA A 51 -28.63 -7.68 12.90
C ALA A 51 -29.99 -8.37 12.96
N ASP A 52 -30.69 -8.26 14.08
CA ASP A 52 -32.04 -8.82 14.24
C ASP A 52 -33.08 -7.95 13.54
N ALA A 53 -34.17 -8.55 13.06
CA ALA A 53 -35.19 -7.85 12.28
C ALA A 53 -35.91 -6.69 13.01
N GLY A 54 -35.82 -6.63 14.34
CA GLY A 54 -36.47 -5.61 15.17
C GLY A 54 -35.61 -4.39 15.51
N ILE A 55 -34.34 -4.34 15.08
CA ILE A 55 -33.46 -3.22 15.42
C ILE A 55 -33.71 -2.00 14.52
N ASN A 56 -33.36 -0.82 15.01
CA ASN A 56 -33.45 0.41 14.22
C ASN A 56 -32.53 0.35 12.99
N GLY A 57 -33.05 0.69 11.81
CA GLY A 57 -32.34 0.67 10.54
C GLY A 57 -32.34 -0.68 9.81
N TYR A 58 -33.03 -1.70 10.35
CA TYR A 58 -33.17 -2.99 9.67
C TYR A 58 -34.06 -2.90 8.41
N GLU A 59 -34.95 -1.91 8.32
CA GLU A 59 -35.76 -1.61 7.14
C GLU A 59 -34.91 -1.43 5.86
N ASP A 60 -33.70 -0.93 6.00
CA ASP A 60 -32.75 -0.69 4.91
C ASP A 60 -31.83 -1.90 4.62
N ILE A 61 -31.98 -3.02 5.34
CA ILE A 61 -31.06 -4.18 5.26
C ILE A 61 -30.93 -4.73 3.82
N GLN A 62 -32.01 -4.65 3.04
CA GLN A 62 -32.02 -5.11 1.65
C GLN A 62 -31.15 -4.23 0.73
N ALA A 63 -30.96 -2.96 1.07
CA ALA A 63 -30.07 -2.03 0.36
C ALA A 63 -28.60 -2.10 0.84
N MET A 64 -28.33 -2.75 1.98
CA MET A 64 -26.97 -3.01 2.49
C MET A 64 -26.29 -4.18 1.74
N THR A 65 -26.17 -4.06 0.42
CA THR A 65 -25.57 -5.05 -0.48
C THR A 65 -24.04 -4.95 -0.51
N THR A 66 -23.37 -5.88 -1.19
CA THR A 66 -21.91 -5.86 -1.39
C THR A 66 -21.46 -4.51 -1.94
N GLY A 67 -20.55 -3.84 -1.23
CA GLY A 67 -20.02 -2.53 -1.59
C GLY A 67 -20.77 -1.35 -0.98
N ALA A 68 -21.94 -1.56 -0.36
CA ALA A 68 -22.65 -0.52 0.38
C ALA A 68 -21.83 -0.10 1.62
N SER A 69 -21.89 1.18 1.96
CA SER A 69 -21.29 1.72 3.17
C SER A 69 -22.31 1.81 4.28
N ILE A 70 -21.95 1.31 5.46
CA ILE A 70 -22.83 1.28 6.62
C ILE A 70 -22.09 1.72 7.88
N LYS A 71 -22.87 2.08 8.89
CA LYS A 71 -22.41 2.24 10.26
C LYS A 71 -23.27 1.37 11.16
N ALA A 72 -22.63 0.55 11.97
CA ALA A 72 -23.27 -0.36 12.91
C ALA A 72 -22.90 0.05 14.33
N LYS A 73 -23.90 0.11 15.21
CA LYS A 73 -23.72 0.22 16.65
C LYS A 73 -24.20 -1.08 17.28
N GLY A 74 -23.46 -1.62 18.24
CA GLY A 74 -23.83 -2.87 18.88
C GLY A 74 -22.88 -3.29 19.99
N ASN A 75 -23.12 -4.50 20.49
CA ASN A 75 -22.30 -5.11 21.53
C ASN A 75 -21.37 -6.14 20.92
N LEU A 76 -20.08 -6.04 21.24
CA LEU A 76 -19.06 -7.00 20.85
C LEU A 76 -19.10 -8.19 21.82
N VAL A 77 -19.40 -9.37 21.29
CA VAL A 77 -19.56 -10.61 22.06
C VAL A 77 -18.68 -11.73 21.47
N PRO A 78 -18.28 -12.73 22.28
CA PRO A 78 -17.59 -13.91 21.75
C PRO A 78 -18.44 -14.56 20.66
N SER A 79 -17.86 -14.81 19.49
CA SER A 79 -18.60 -15.44 18.40
C SER A 79 -18.67 -16.96 18.62
N PRO A 80 -19.83 -17.60 18.36
CA PRO A 80 -19.93 -19.06 18.32
C PRO A 80 -19.34 -19.67 17.04
N GLY A 81 -18.96 -18.86 16.04
CA GLY A 81 -18.42 -19.33 14.77
C GLY A 81 -16.96 -19.74 14.84
N GLU A 82 -16.60 -20.81 14.13
CA GLU A 82 -15.20 -21.25 14.01
C GLU A 82 -14.36 -20.21 13.24
N GLY A 83 -13.15 -19.91 13.72
CA GLY A 83 -12.22 -19.01 13.04
C GLY A 83 -12.45 -17.52 13.27
N GLN A 84 -13.43 -17.13 14.08
CA GLN A 84 -13.71 -15.74 14.44
C GLN A 84 -13.87 -15.59 15.95
N LYS A 85 -13.06 -14.72 16.56
CA LYS A 85 -13.08 -14.49 18.02
C LYS A 85 -14.32 -13.70 18.46
N TRP A 86 -14.69 -12.71 17.65
CA TRP A 86 -15.69 -11.71 18.01
C TRP A 86 -16.74 -11.57 16.91
N GLU A 87 -17.97 -11.28 17.32
CA GLU A 87 -19.01 -10.74 16.46
C GLU A 87 -19.72 -9.57 17.17
N MET A 88 -20.37 -8.72 16.39
CA MET A 88 -21.18 -7.63 16.91
C MET A 88 -22.65 -7.99 16.83
N GLN A 89 -23.34 -7.98 17.97
CA GLN A 89 -24.79 -7.99 18.05
C GLN A 89 -25.27 -6.53 17.88
N ALA A 90 -25.76 -6.20 16.69
CA ALA A 90 -26.15 -4.84 16.35
C ALA A 90 -27.40 -4.41 17.12
N THR A 91 -27.37 -3.21 17.69
CA THR A 91 -28.52 -2.55 18.29
C THR A 91 -29.11 -1.48 17.38
N SER A 92 -28.33 -1.00 16.41
CA SER A 92 -28.82 -0.16 15.31
C SER A 92 -27.90 -0.23 14.10
N LEU A 93 -28.48 -0.10 12.91
CA LEU A 93 -27.77 0.09 11.66
C LEU A 93 -28.11 1.45 11.04
N GLU A 94 -27.17 1.97 10.27
CA GLU A 94 -27.32 3.20 9.50
C GLU A 94 -26.73 2.94 8.11
N LEU A 95 -27.58 2.99 7.08
CA LEU A 95 -27.13 2.96 5.69
C LEU A 95 -26.57 4.34 5.33
N VAL A 96 -25.25 4.39 5.08
CA VAL A 96 -24.56 5.65 4.72
C VAL A 96 -24.63 5.89 3.21
N GLY A 97 -24.60 4.81 2.43
CA GLY A 97 -24.61 4.88 0.97
C GLY A 97 -24.80 3.51 0.35
N THR A 98 -25.62 3.43 -0.69
CA THR A 98 -25.89 2.21 -1.44
C THR A 98 -24.74 1.89 -2.41
N ALA A 99 -24.71 0.64 -2.88
CA ALA A 99 -23.91 0.25 -4.04
C ALA A 99 -24.81 0.11 -5.27
N ALA A 100 -24.27 0.47 -6.44
CA ALA A 100 -24.95 0.22 -7.70
C ALA A 100 -25.10 -1.29 -7.96
N GLU A 101 -26.15 -1.69 -8.68
CA GLU A 101 -26.42 -3.09 -8.98
C GLU A 101 -25.29 -3.74 -9.79
N ASP A 102 -24.63 -2.96 -10.64
CA ASP A 102 -23.49 -3.35 -11.47
C ASP A 102 -22.13 -3.22 -10.78
N TYR A 103 -22.10 -3.13 -9.43
CA TYR A 103 -20.87 -3.02 -8.66
C TYR A 103 -19.86 -4.11 -9.07
N PRO A 104 -18.65 -3.74 -9.57
CA PRO A 104 -17.81 -4.71 -10.28
C PRO A 104 -17.13 -5.73 -9.36
N LEU A 105 -16.95 -5.40 -8.08
CA LEU A 105 -16.32 -6.27 -7.09
C LEU A 105 -17.31 -7.22 -6.41
N GLN A 106 -18.10 -7.92 -7.21
CA GLN A 106 -18.96 -9.00 -6.74
C GLN A 106 -18.15 -10.12 -6.06
N LYS A 107 -18.81 -10.92 -5.21
CA LYS A 107 -18.22 -12.05 -4.45
C LYS A 107 -17.84 -13.23 -5.36
N LYS A 108 -16.92 -12.99 -6.29
CA LYS A 108 -16.31 -13.96 -7.20
C LYS A 108 -14.82 -13.67 -7.34
N ARG A 109 -14.06 -14.64 -7.84
CA ARG A 109 -12.65 -14.43 -8.13
C ARG A 109 -12.52 -13.51 -9.35
N HIS A 110 -11.66 -12.51 -9.23
CA HIS A 110 -11.31 -11.60 -10.31
C HIS A 110 -9.83 -11.77 -10.66
N GLY A 111 -9.51 -11.76 -11.95
CA GLY A 111 -8.13 -11.83 -12.43
C GLY A 111 -7.37 -10.51 -12.21
N PRO A 112 -6.02 -10.54 -12.12
CA PRO A 112 -5.22 -9.33 -12.01
C PRO A 112 -5.47 -8.30 -13.13
N GLU A 113 -5.72 -8.77 -14.35
CA GLU A 113 -5.97 -7.95 -15.55
C GLU A 113 -7.23 -7.10 -15.38
N PHE A 114 -8.36 -7.73 -15.04
CA PHE A 114 -9.60 -7.02 -14.73
C PHE A 114 -9.42 -6.03 -13.57
N LEU A 115 -8.69 -6.41 -12.52
CA LEU A 115 -8.43 -5.51 -11.39
C LEU A 115 -7.58 -4.29 -11.77
N ARG A 116 -6.79 -4.33 -12.86
CA ARG A 116 -6.10 -3.15 -13.39
C ARG A 116 -7.07 -2.17 -14.06
N GLU A 117 -8.10 -2.67 -14.74
CA GLU A 117 -9.12 -1.82 -15.39
C GLU A 117 -9.95 -1.02 -14.38
N ILE A 118 -10.16 -1.57 -13.18
CA ILE A 118 -10.86 -0.90 -12.08
C ILE A 118 -9.91 -0.47 -10.94
N ALA A 119 -8.75 0.10 -11.29
CA ALA A 119 -7.71 0.47 -10.33
C ALA A 119 -8.20 1.38 -9.17
N HIS A 120 -9.24 2.18 -9.41
CA HIS A 120 -9.88 3.04 -8.40
C HIS A 120 -10.69 2.24 -7.35
N LEU A 121 -11.11 1.01 -7.64
CA LEU A 121 -11.83 0.12 -6.72
C LEU A 121 -10.99 -1.04 -6.21
N ARG A 122 -9.96 -1.49 -6.94
CA ARG A 122 -9.15 -2.65 -6.56
C ARG A 122 -8.57 -2.61 -5.14
N PRO A 123 -8.24 -1.45 -4.49
CA PRO A 123 -7.76 -1.45 -3.11
C PRO A 123 -8.76 -2.05 -2.13
N ARG A 124 -10.04 -2.09 -2.51
CA ARG A 124 -11.08 -2.77 -1.75
C ARG A 124 -10.94 -4.29 -1.82
N THR A 125 -10.19 -4.92 -2.71
CA THR A 125 -10.01 -6.38 -2.69
C THR A 125 -9.06 -6.84 -1.58
N ASN A 126 -9.16 -8.10 -1.16
CA ASN A 126 -8.27 -8.68 -0.15
C ASN A 126 -6.80 -8.57 -0.56
N LEU A 127 -6.48 -8.94 -1.81
CA LEU A 127 -5.12 -8.92 -2.34
C LEU A 127 -4.52 -7.51 -2.33
N PHE A 128 -5.18 -6.56 -3.00
CA PHE A 128 -4.61 -5.21 -3.11
C PHE A 128 -4.68 -4.43 -1.80
N GLY A 129 -5.68 -4.67 -0.94
CA GLY A 129 -5.68 -4.14 0.42
C GLY A 129 -4.42 -4.56 1.19
N ALA A 130 -4.06 -5.85 1.13
CA ALA A 130 -2.83 -6.36 1.74
C ALA A 130 -1.57 -5.76 1.08
N VAL A 131 -1.54 -5.64 -0.25
CA VAL A 131 -0.41 -5.02 -0.99
C VAL A 131 -0.19 -3.58 -0.53
N PHE A 132 -1.24 -2.75 -0.49
CA PHE A 132 -1.10 -1.34 -0.12
C PHE A 132 -0.75 -1.14 1.35
N ARG A 133 -1.34 -1.93 2.27
CA ARG A 133 -0.91 -1.93 3.68
C ARG A 133 0.55 -2.35 3.84
N THR A 134 1.00 -3.34 3.08
CA THR A 134 2.40 -3.80 3.10
C THR A 134 3.33 -2.73 2.53
N ARG A 135 2.99 -2.11 1.39
CA ARG A 135 3.76 -1.00 0.81
C ARG A 135 3.86 0.19 1.77
N SER A 136 2.79 0.55 2.46
CA SER A 136 2.79 1.62 3.45
C SER A 136 3.73 1.32 4.63
N ARG A 137 3.68 0.10 5.16
CA ARG A 137 4.60 -0.34 6.23
C ARG A 137 6.06 -0.34 5.77
N LEU A 138 6.33 -0.80 4.55
CA LEU A 138 7.67 -0.77 3.97
C LEU A 138 8.19 0.66 3.80
N ALA A 139 7.37 1.58 3.32
CA ALA A 139 7.77 2.99 3.22
C ALA A 139 8.15 3.58 4.60
N GLN A 140 7.39 3.25 5.65
CA GLN A 140 7.75 3.63 7.02
C GLN A 140 9.04 2.95 7.50
N ALA A 141 9.27 1.69 7.13
CA ALA A 141 10.50 0.97 7.45
C ALA A 141 11.73 1.56 6.75
N VAL A 142 11.60 2.03 5.50
CA VAL A 142 12.65 2.77 4.79
C VAL A 142 13.06 4.01 5.58
N HIS A 143 12.09 4.85 5.96
CA HIS A 143 12.39 6.06 6.73
C HIS A 143 13.04 5.75 8.08
N ARG A 144 12.62 4.65 8.72
CA ARG A 144 13.21 4.19 9.98
C ARG A 144 14.65 3.70 9.79
N PHE A 145 14.89 2.85 8.81
CA PHE A 145 16.21 2.27 8.50
C PHE A 145 17.27 3.36 8.38
N TYR A 146 16.98 4.39 7.57
CA TYR A 146 17.87 5.51 7.34
C TYR A 146 17.93 6.46 8.55
N GLY A 147 16.77 6.77 9.17
CA GLY A 147 16.72 7.67 10.32
C GLY A 147 17.46 7.13 11.56
N GLU A 148 17.47 5.82 11.77
CA GLU A 148 18.22 5.15 12.85
C GLU A 148 19.74 5.09 12.58
N ARG A 149 20.17 5.43 11.36
CA ARG A 149 21.57 5.48 10.91
C ARG A 149 22.05 6.92 10.61
N ASP A 150 21.35 7.91 11.16
CA ASP A 150 21.66 9.35 11.03
C ASP A 150 21.64 9.89 9.59
N PHE A 151 20.93 9.23 8.67
CA PHE A 151 20.71 9.77 7.33
C PHE A 151 19.66 10.90 7.34
N VAL A 152 19.91 11.95 6.56
CA VAL A 152 18.96 13.04 6.36
C VAL A 152 18.07 12.76 5.15
N TYR A 153 16.75 12.79 5.35
CA TYR A 153 15.80 12.71 4.23
C TYR A 153 15.80 14.02 3.44
N VAL A 154 16.12 13.95 2.14
CA VAL A 154 16.16 15.11 1.26
C VAL A 154 15.15 15.01 0.13
N HIS A 155 14.51 16.14 -0.19
CA HIS A 155 13.65 16.28 -1.35
C HIS A 155 14.43 16.92 -2.49
N THR A 156 14.86 16.11 -3.45
CA THR A 156 15.51 16.58 -4.68
C THR A 156 14.47 17.09 -5.69
N PRO A 157 14.85 18.00 -6.60
CA PRO A 157 13.94 18.54 -7.60
C PRO A 157 13.43 17.45 -8.55
N ILE A 158 12.12 17.48 -8.83
CA ILE A 158 11.51 16.58 -9.83
C ILE A 158 11.61 17.15 -11.25
N ILE A 159 11.52 18.47 -11.38
CA ILE A 159 11.69 19.17 -12.64
C ILE A 159 13.17 19.48 -12.80
N THR A 160 13.77 19.03 -13.90
CA THR A 160 15.20 19.17 -14.16
C THR A 160 15.47 19.59 -15.59
N ALA A 161 16.60 20.25 -15.80
CA ALA A 161 17.17 20.46 -17.13
C ALA A 161 18.35 19.52 -17.42
N ASN A 162 18.72 18.68 -16.43
CA ASN A 162 19.82 17.76 -16.51
C ASN A 162 19.27 16.36 -16.82
N ASP A 163 19.97 15.65 -17.68
CA ASP A 163 19.83 14.20 -17.78
C ASP A 163 20.84 13.55 -16.82
N CYS A 164 20.35 12.95 -15.75
CA CYS A 164 21.16 12.35 -14.70
C CYS A 164 21.85 11.05 -15.15
N GLU A 165 21.19 10.24 -15.99
CA GLU A 165 21.70 8.92 -16.41
C GLU A 165 22.31 8.96 -17.82
N GLY A 166 22.06 10.02 -18.61
CA GLY A 166 22.73 10.29 -19.89
C GLY A 166 22.35 9.34 -21.04
N ALA A 167 21.33 8.49 -20.85
CA ALA A 167 21.01 7.40 -21.78
C ALA A 167 19.51 7.12 -21.95
N GLY A 168 18.62 7.79 -21.19
CA GLY A 168 17.18 7.49 -21.17
C GLY A 168 16.33 8.57 -21.84
N GLU A 169 15.25 8.17 -22.51
CA GLU A 169 14.23 9.12 -22.96
C GLU A 169 13.55 9.75 -21.72
N MET A 170 13.50 11.09 -21.67
CA MET A 170 12.87 11.86 -20.58
C MET A 170 11.54 12.48 -21.04
N PHE A 171 10.60 12.64 -20.11
CA PHE A 171 9.37 13.39 -20.41
C PHE A 171 9.64 14.89 -20.40
N GLY A 172 9.45 15.55 -21.54
CA GLY A 172 9.53 17.01 -21.65
C GLY A 172 8.37 17.71 -20.94
N LEU A 173 8.68 18.81 -20.25
CA LEU A 173 7.73 19.71 -19.60
C LEU A 173 7.71 21.03 -20.36
N THR A 174 6.54 21.39 -20.87
CA THR A 174 6.30 22.67 -21.56
C THR A 174 5.02 23.32 -21.06
N THR A 175 4.94 24.64 -21.17
CA THR A 175 3.69 25.38 -20.97
C THR A 175 3.07 25.78 -22.32
N PRO A 176 1.75 26.02 -22.40
CA PRO A 176 1.10 26.39 -23.67
C PRO A 176 1.63 27.67 -24.30
N SER A 177 2.25 28.56 -23.52
CA SER A 177 2.88 29.80 -23.99
C SER A 177 4.32 29.63 -24.45
N ASP A 178 4.94 28.47 -24.20
CA ASP A 178 6.29 28.20 -24.65
C ASP A 178 6.25 28.04 -26.17
N SER A 179 6.74 29.04 -26.91
CA SER A 179 7.12 28.78 -28.31
C SER A 179 8.33 27.85 -28.29
N LEU A 180 8.48 26.99 -29.32
CA LEU A 180 9.61 26.05 -29.44
C LEU A 180 10.99 26.75 -29.63
N SER A 181 11.10 28.06 -29.38
CA SER A 181 12.34 28.83 -29.49
C SER A 181 13.04 28.94 -28.13
N GLU A 182 14.37 28.74 -28.14
CA GLU A 182 15.21 28.88 -26.94
C GLU A 182 15.07 30.30 -26.34
N GLY A 183 14.71 30.39 -25.06
CA GLY A 183 14.55 31.65 -24.32
C GLY A 183 13.12 32.03 -23.96
N GLU A 184 12.10 31.39 -24.55
CA GLU A 184 10.68 31.63 -24.23
C GLU A 184 10.03 30.54 -23.37
N SER A 185 10.76 29.46 -23.06
CA SER A 185 10.28 28.42 -22.15
C SER A 185 10.09 28.96 -20.72
N PHE A 186 9.08 28.47 -20.00
CA PHE A 186 8.80 28.87 -18.60
C PHE A 186 10.02 28.87 -17.67
N PHE A 187 10.93 27.90 -17.83
CA PHE A 187 12.14 27.76 -17.00
C PHE A 187 13.39 28.43 -17.60
N GLY A 188 13.25 29.15 -18.72
CA GLY A 188 14.36 29.75 -19.48
C GLY A 188 15.28 28.74 -20.18
N LYS A 189 14.99 27.45 -20.08
CA LYS A 189 15.67 26.31 -20.73
C LYS A 189 14.71 25.12 -20.81
N ALA A 190 15.06 24.13 -21.64
CA ALA A 190 14.32 22.87 -21.71
C ALA A 190 14.23 22.21 -20.33
N ALA A 191 13.03 21.77 -19.97
CA ALA A 191 12.74 21.15 -18.68
C ALA A 191 12.09 19.78 -18.90
N HIS A 192 12.38 18.87 -17.97
CA HIS A 192 11.99 17.48 -18.04
C HIS A 192 11.63 16.95 -16.64
N LEU A 193 10.90 15.84 -16.61
CA LEU A 193 10.73 15.07 -15.38
C LEU A 193 11.98 14.21 -15.13
N THR A 194 12.49 14.24 -13.91
CA THR A 194 13.75 13.57 -13.57
C THR A 194 13.66 12.05 -13.63
N VAL A 195 14.74 11.42 -14.08
CA VAL A 195 14.96 9.97 -14.02
C VAL A 195 15.54 9.54 -12.67
N SER A 196 16.25 10.43 -11.98
CA SER A 196 16.97 10.17 -10.73
C SER A 196 17.29 11.48 -9.99
N GLY A 197 17.32 11.45 -8.66
CA GLY A 197 17.78 12.57 -7.83
C GLY A 197 19.26 12.48 -7.44
N GLN A 198 20.01 11.54 -7.99
CA GLN A 198 21.36 11.18 -7.56
C GLN A 198 22.33 12.37 -7.60
N LEU A 199 22.39 13.12 -8.71
CA LEU A 199 23.33 14.24 -8.85
C LEU A 199 23.10 15.33 -7.80
N GLU A 200 21.85 15.68 -7.52
CA GLU A 200 21.53 16.59 -6.43
C GLU A 200 21.85 15.95 -5.07
N GLY A 201 21.61 14.65 -4.91
CA GLY A 201 21.98 13.85 -3.74
C GLY A 201 23.46 13.98 -3.37
N GLU A 202 24.37 13.87 -4.34
CA GLU A 202 25.81 14.06 -4.15
C GLU A 202 26.16 15.44 -3.56
N THR A 203 25.49 16.50 -4.04
CA THR A 203 25.67 17.85 -3.49
C THR A 203 25.22 17.95 -2.03
N PHE A 204 24.13 17.28 -1.67
CA PHE A 204 23.62 17.23 -0.31
C PHE A 204 24.52 16.39 0.60
N ALA A 205 25.02 15.24 0.14
CA ALA A 205 25.93 14.39 0.89
C ALA A 205 27.23 15.13 1.24
N CYS A 206 27.74 15.98 0.35
CA CYS A 206 28.90 16.83 0.66
C CYS A 206 28.66 17.84 1.79
N ALA A 207 27.40 18.17 2.10
CA ALA A 207 27.03 19.09 3.18
C ALA A 207 26.52 18.38 4.45
N LEU A 208 25.93 17.19 4.30
CA LEU A 208 25.18 16.49 5.35
C LEU A 208 25.74 15.08 5.67
N SER A 209 26.84 14.70 5.03
CA SER A 209 27.44 13.35 5.04
C SER A 209 26.54 12.27 4.47
N ASN A 210 25.45 11.89 5.16
CA ASN A 210 24.58 10.79 4.77
C ASN A 210 23.18 11.32 4.45
N ILE A 211 22.72 11.12 3.22
CA ILE A 211 21.38 11.53 2.80
C ILE A 211 20.66 10.39 2.10
N TYR A 212 19.35 10.49 2.00
CA TYR A 212 18.60 9.66 1.07
C TYR A 212 17.44 10.43 0.46
N THR A 213 17.15 10.14 -0.80
CA THR A 213 15.90 10.54 -1.45
C THR A 213 14.85 9.45 -1.28
N PHE A 214 13.59 9.83 -1.36
CA PHE A 214 12.47 8.93 -1.52
C PHE A 214 11.39 9.73 -2.25
N GLY A 215 11.34 9.58 -3.57
CA GLY A 215 10.53 10.41 -4.45
C GLY A 215 10.14 9.72 -5.75
N PRO A 216 9.21 10.31 -6.51
CA PRO A 216 8.84 9.81 -7.83
C PRO A 216 9.94 10.09 -8.86
N THR A 217 10.13 9.15 -9.78
CA THR A 217 10.98 9.32 -10.96
C THR A 217 10.27 8.78 -12.20
N PHE A 218 10.74 9.20 -13.36
CA PHE A 218 10.03 9.03 -14.62
C PHE A 218 10.96 8.54 -15.72
N ARG A 219 10.47 7.63 -16.56
CA ARG A 219 11.18 7.16 -17.77
C ARG A 219 10.23 7.15 -18.94
N ALA A 220 10.61 7.81 -20.04
CA ALA A 220 9.76 7.97 -21.21
C ALA A 220 9.98 6.88 -22.27
N GLU A 221 10.83 5.89 -22.00
CA GLU A 221 11.08 4.76 -22.88
C GLU A 221 9.76 4.06 -23.28
N ASN A 222 9.59 3.82 -24.58
CA ASN A 222 8.43 3.09 -25.09
C ASN A 222 8.54 1.57 -24.84
N SER A 223 8.50 1.18 -23.56
CA SER A 223 8.67 -0.20 -23.08
C SER A 223 7.40 -0.73 -22.41
N HIS A 224 6.72 -1.65 -23.10
CA HIS A 224 5.49 -2.30 -22.61
C HIS A 224 5.75 -3.72 -22.10
N THR A 225 6.49 -3.82 -20.99
CA THR A 225 6.73 -5.11 -20.33
C THR A 225 6.04 -5.16 -18.96
N SER A 226 5.94 -6.35 -18.37
CA SER A 226 5.28 -6.55 -17.06
C SER A 226 6.00 -5.89 -15.87
N ARG A 227 7.20 -5.34 -16.06
CA ARG A 227 8.06 -4.80 -15.00
C ARG A 227 8.43 -3.33 -15.18
N HIS A 228 8.04 -2.71 -16.29
CA HIS A 228 8.36 -1.30 -16.57
C HIS A 228 7.14 -0.42 -16.28
N ALA A 229 7.40 0.73 -15.66
CA ALA A 229 6.42 1.79 -15.42
C ALA A 229 7.05 3.11 -15.84
N ALA A 230 6.25 3.98 -16.46
CA ALA A 230 6.70 5.32 -16.85
C ALA A 230 6.86 6.26 -15.65
N GLU A 231 6.12 5.99 -14.57
CA GLU A 231 6.23 6.66 -13.27
C GLU A 231 6.42 5.60 -12.19
N PHE A 232 7.46 5.74 -11.39
CA PHE A 232 7.75 4.86 -10.26
C PHE A 232 8.43 5.67 -9.14
N TRP A 233 8.76 5.00 -8.04
CA TRP A 233 9.37 5.65 -6.87
C TRP A 233 10.74 5.04 -6.64
N MET A 234 11.74 5.91 -6.46
CA MET A 234 13.10 5.51 -6.11
C MET A 234 13.42 5.93 -4.68
N ILE A 235 14.35 5.18 -4.10
CA ILE A 235 14.97 5.45 -2.80
C ILE A 235 16.46 5.46 -3.08
N GLU A 236 17.09 6.62 -2.95
CA GLU A 236 18.46 6.83 -3.42
C GLU A 236 19.31 7.35 -2.24
N PRO A 237 20.01 6.48 -1.51
CA PRO A 237 20.96 6.90 -0.48
C PRO A 237 22.26 7.41 -1.11
N GLU A 238 22.88 8.40 -0.48
CA GLU A 238 24.21 8.90 -0.84
C GLU A 238 25.03 9.14 0.44
N MET A 239 26.30 8.71 0.44
CA MET A 239 27.16 8.71 1.63
C MET A 239 28.54 9.29 1.35
N ALA A 240 28.84 10.43 1.95
CA ALA A 240 30.18 11.00 1.90
C ALA A 240 31.19 10.06 2.58
N PHE A 241 32.39 9.96 2.02
CA PHE A 241 33.48 9.11 2.50
C PHE A 241 33.19 7.59 2.48
N CYS A 242 32.11 7.14 1.81
CA CYS A 242 31.84 5.73 1.58
C CYS A 242 32.48 5.27 0.26
N ASN A 243 33.05 4.07 0.26
CA ASN A 243 33.52 3.40 -0.95
C ASN A 243 32.49 2.34 -1.39
N LEU A 244 32.79 1.63 -2.49
CA LEU A 244 31.90 0.59 -3.02
C LEU A 244 31.64 -0.57 -2.02
N GLU A 245 32.60 -0.90 -1.16
CA GLU A 245 32.41 -1.96 -0.17
C GLU A 245 31.36 -1.57 0.87
N GLY A 246 31.46 -0.35 1.41
CA GLY A 246 30.45 0.18 2.33
C GLY A 246 29.08 0.39 1.68
N ASP A 247 29.05 0.74 0.39
CA ASP A 247 27.79 0.85 -0.38
C ASP A 247 27.11 -0.52 -0.53
N MET A 248 27.87 -1.57 -0.86
CA MET A 248 27.36 -2.94 -0.91
C MET A 248 26.89 -3.44 0.47
N ASP A 249 27.61 -3.11 1.54
CA ASP A 249 27.21 -3.44 2.92
C ASP A 249 25.86 -2.80 3.27
N LEU A 250 25.70 -1.49 3.02
CA LEU A 250 24.45 -0.78 3.28
C LEU A 250 23.29 -1.34 2.45
N ALA A 251 23.51 -1.59 1.17
CA ALA A 251 22.49 -2.15 0.28
C ALA A 251 22.01 -3.54 0.74
N GLU A 252 22.95 -4.40 1.16
CA GLU A 252 22.64 -5.72 1.71
C GLU A 252 21.84 -5.61 3.02
N GLU A 253 22.28 -4.76 3.96
CA GLU A 253 21.57 -4.51 5.22
C GLU A 253 20.16 -3.99 4.96
N PHE A 254 20.01 -3.02 4.06
CA PHE A 254 18.73 -2.40 3.73
C PHE A 254 17.72 -3.42 3.19
N VAL A 255 18.13 -4.23 2.21
CA VAL A 255 17.27 -5.26 1.63
C VAL A 255 16.89 -6.31 2.67
N LYS A 256 17.84 -6.73 3.51
CA LYS A 256 17.58 -7.70 4.58
C LYS A 256 16.62 -7.18 5.63
N GLU A 257 16.82 -5.94 6.10
CA GLU A 257 15.99 -5.34 7.14
C GLU A 257 14.55 -5.15 6.65
N LEU A 258 14.36 -4.65 5.42
CA LEU A 258 13.03 -4.53 4.82
C LEU A 258 12.38 -5.90 4.61
N THR A 259 13.15 -6.91 4.19
CA THR A 259 12.65 -8.28 4.00
C THR A 259 12.18 -8.89 5.32
N LEU A 260 12.94 -8.70 6.40
CA LEU A 260 12.53 -9.07 7.75
C LEU A 260 11.28 -8.30 8.18
N GLY A 261 11.15 -7.02 7.83
CA GLY A 261 9.94 -6.23 8.04
C GLY A 261 8.69 -6.80 7.35
N ILE A 262 8.84 -7.44 6.18
CA ILE A 262 7.76 -8.16 5.51
C ILE A 262 7.39 -9.42 6.30
N LEU A 263 8.39 -10.25 6.64
CA LEU A 263 8.21 -11.52 7.34
C LEU A 263 7.60 -11.33 8.74
N ASN A 264 7.98 -10.26 9.45
CA ASN A 264 7.48 -9.91 10.78
C ASN A 264 6.19 -9.07 10.74
N GLY A 265 5.62 -8.87 9.55
CA GLY A 265 4.38 -8.13 9.36
C GLY A 265 3.14 -8.82 9.95
N PRO A 266 1.95 -8.19 9.87
CA PRO A 266 0.69 -8.85 10.21
C PRO A 266 0.54 -10.16 9.44
N ALA A 267 0.35 -11.26 10.19
CA ALA A 267 0.27 -12.61 9.65
C ALA A 267 -0.81 -12.76 8.57
N ASP A 268 -1.92 -12.03 8.69
CA ASP A 268 -3.01 -12.06 7.73
C ASP A 268 -2.59 -11.53 6.35
N ASP A 269 -1.90 -10.39 6.30
CA ASP A 269 -1.47 -9.78 5.04
C ASP A 269 -0.40 -10.64 4.35
N PHE A 270 0.62 -11.06 5.11
CA PHE A 270 1.68 -11.91 4.56
C PHE A 270 1.18 -13.31 4.19
N GLY A 271 0.34 -13.90 5.05
CA GLY A 271 -0.27 -15.21 4.85
C GLY A 271 -1.17 -15.26 3.62
N LEU A 272 -1.79 -14.15 3.23
CA LEU A 272 -2.52 -14.06 1.96
C LEU A 272 -1.58 -14.25 0.77
N PHE A 273 -0.41 -13.62 0.77
CA PHE A 273 0.56 -13.75 -0.33
C PHE A 273 1.14 -15.15 -0.40
N SER A 274 1.58 -15.71 0.73
CA SER A 274 2.17 -17.06 0.76
C SER A 274 1.15 -18.14 0.39
N LYS A 275 -0.13 -17.98 0.75
CA LYS A 275 -1.15 -18.99 0.44
C LYS A 275 -1.70 -18.91 -0.98
N PHE A 276 -1.89 -17.71 -1.51
CA PHE A 276 -2.68 -17.51 -2.74
C PHE A 276 -1.92 -16.90 -3.91
N VAL A 277 -0.73 -16.33 -3.69
CA VAL A 277 0.09 -15.73 -4.75
C VAL A 277 1.28 -16.63 -5.06
N ASP A 278 2.08 -16.97 -4.04
CA ASP A 278 3.27 -17.79 -4.21
C ASP A 278 3.60 -18.57 -2.92
N ARG A 279 3.52 -19.91 -3.02
CA ARG A 279 3.72 -20.82 -1.88
C ARG A 279 5.16 -20.88 -1.38
N ASP A 280 6.12 -20.52 -2.21
CA ASP A 280 7.54 -20.50 -1.87
C ASP A 280 8.01 -19.11 -1.40
N LEU A 281 7.10 -18.13 -1.33
CA LEU A 281 7.43 -16.75 -0.97
C LEU A 281 8.19 -16.67 0.37
N GLU A 282 7.67 -17.30 1.41
CA GLU A 282 8.30 -17.25 2.74
C GLU A 282 9.70 -17.85 2.71
N LYS A 283 9.88 -19.01 2.07
CA LYS A 283 11.17 -19.66 1.94
C LYS A 283 12.19 -18.75 1.23
N ARG A 284 11.78 -18.09 0.13
CA ARG A 284 12.66 -17.16 -0.60
C ARG A 284 12.99 -15.91 0.22
N LEU A 285 12.02 -15.31 0.89
CA LEU A 285 12.27 -14.13 1.73
C LEU A 285 13.19 -14.46 2.92
N ARG A 286 13.01 -15.62 3.55
CA ARG A 286 13.93 -16.09 4.61
C ARG A 286 15.34 -16.27 4.07
N ASN A 287 15.49 -16.87 2.90
CA ASN A 287 16.80 -17.01 2.26
C ASN A 287 17.47 -15.65 1.99
N ILE A 288 16.73 -14.65 1.50
CA ILE A 288 17.24 -13.28 1.31
C ILE A 288 17.65 -12.66 2.65
N ALA A 289 16.82 -12.80 3.68
CA ALA A 289 17.08 -12.20 4.99
C ALA A 289 18.28 -12.83 5.74
N GLU A 290 18.46 -14.14 5.61
CA GLU A 290 19.37 -14.93 6.46
C GLU A 290 20.71 -15.23 5.79
N CYS A 291 20.78 -15.29 4.46
CA CYS A 291 22.02 -15.63 3.75
C CYS A 291 22.82 -14.37 3.36
N PRO A 292 24.16 -14.41 3.43
CA PRO A 292 24.99 -13.33 2.89
C PRO A 292 24.83 -13.22 1.38
N PHE A 293 24.88 -12.00 0.85
CA PHE A 293 24.83 -11.78 -0.60
C PHE A 293 26.18 -12.12 -1.22
N ALA A 294 26.17 -12.85 -2.34
CA ALA A 294 27.38 -13.12 -3.09
C ALA A 294 27.89 -11.83 -3.74
N ARG A 295 29.17 -11.51 -3.55
CA ARG A 295 29.87 -10.42 -4.24
C ARG A 295 30.71 -11.03 -5.35
N ILE A 296 30.35 -10.74 -6.59
CA ILE A 296 30.96 -11.32 -7.78
C ILE A 296 31.37 -10.16 -8.68
N SER A 297 32.62 -10.18 -9.16
CA SER A 297 33.05 -9.18 -10.14
C SER A 297 32.35 -9.41 -11.47
N TYR A 298 32.23 -8.38 -12.31
CA TYR A 298 31.63 -8.54 -13.64
C TYR A 298 32.35 -9.57 -14.53
N THR A 299 33.65 -9.81 -14.30
CA THR A 299 34.49 -10.71 -15.12
C THR A 299 34.29 -12.20 -14.80
N GLU A 300 33.90 -12.52 -13.58
CA GLU A 300 33.60 -13.89 -13.14
C GLU A 300 32.25 -14.38 -13.65
#